data_AF-A0A1I1CT87-F1
#
_entry.id   AF-A0A1I1CT87-F1
#
_cell.length_a   1.000
_cell.length_b   1.000
_cell.length_c   1.000
_cell.angle_alpha   90.00
_cell.angle_beta   90.00
_cell.angle_gamma   90.00
#
_symmetry.space_group_name_H-M   'P 1'
#
loop_
_entity.id
_entity.type
_entity.pdbx_description
1 polymer ?
#
loop_
_entity_poly.entity_id
_entity_poly.type
_entity_poly.pdbx_seq_one_letter_code
_entity_poly.pdbx_strand_id
1 'polypeptide(L)'
;MTTVDTLPPPLWDAARMLRSAFPHGIPATAYAPVLALLYEHFSDRHLADLMAHATGKDAARVLNDMHACAGSQPDDAAIRAVRERLDRHGWQAICAED
;
A
#
# COMPACT_ATOMS: atom_id res chain seq x y z
N MET A 1 -18.01 -13.63 -9.51
CA MET A 1 -16.79 -13.70 -10.32
C MET A 1 -15.88 -12.58 -9.80
N THR A 2 -15.02 -12.87 -8.83
CA THR A 2 -14.07 -11.87 -8.31
C THR A 2 -13.00 -11.69 -9.38
N THR A 3 -13.00 -10.50 -9.99
CA THR A 3 -12.08 -10.11 -11.05
C THR A 3 -10.65 -10.37 -10.58
N VAL A 4 -9.91 -11.13 -11.37
CA VAL A 4 -8.46 -11.25 -11.25
C VAL A 4 -7.95 -9.82 -11.44
N ASP A 5 -7.61 -9.17 -10.35
CA ASP A 5 -7.06 -7.82 -10.31
C ASP A 5 -5.65 -7.93 -10.91
N THR A 6 -5.59 -7.82 -12.23
CA THR A 6 -4.33 -7.77 -12.97
C THR A 6 -3.72 -6.43 -12.66
N LEU A 7 -2.96 -6.39 -11.57
CA LEU A 7 -2.19 -5.24 -11.13
C LEU A 7 -1.50 -4.60 -12.34
N PRO A 8 -1.71 -3.29 -12.61
CA PRO A 8 -1.14 -2.66 -13.79
C PRO A 8 0.39 -2.71 -13.75
N PRO A 9 1.06 -2.83 -14.92
CA PRO A 9 2.51 -2.95 -15.01
C PRO A 9 3.34 -1.96 -14.18
N PRO A 10 3.01 -0.64 -14.12
CA PRO A 10 3.77 0.31 -13.30
C PRO A 10 3.72 0.02 -11.79
N LEU A 11 2.77 -0.78 -11.32
CA LEU A 11 2.65 -1.14 -9.91
C LEU A 11 3.36 -2.45 -9.56
N TRP A 12 3.91 -3.17 -10.53
CA TRP A 12 4.57 -4.46 -10.29
C TRP A 12 5.77 -4.35 -9.36
N ASP A 13 6.60 -3.32 -9.55
CA ASP A 13 7.74 -3.08 -8.65
C ASP A 13 7.28 -2.70 -7.24
N ALA A 14 6.23 -1.88 -7.11
CA ALA A 14 5.64 -1.54 -5.82
C ALA A 14 5.07 -2.77 -5.09
N ALA A 15 4.39 -3.66 -5.82
CA ALA A 15 3.84 -4.89 -5.25
C ALA A 15 4.95 -5.87 -4.87
N ARG A 16 6.00 -6.00 -5.68
CA ARG A 16 7.15 -6.84 -5.38
C ARG A 16 7.89 -6.34 -4.15
N MET A 17 8.06 -5.03 -4.01
CA MET A 17 8.61 -4.39 -2.82
C MET A 17 7.74 -4.65 -1.59
N LEU A 18 6.42 -4.38 -1.67
CA LEU A 18 5.49 -4.62 -0.55
C LEU A 18 5.50 -6.08 -0.11
N ARG A 19 5.52 -7.02 -1.05
CA ARG A 19 5.60 -8.46 -0.76
C ARG A 19 6.93 -8.83 -0.10
N SER A 20 8.03 -8.15 -0.45
CA SER A 20 9.33 -8.35 0.21
C SER A 20 9.36 -7.76 1.61
N ALA A 21 8.72 -6.61 1.82
CA ALA A 21 8.59 -5.97 3.14
C ALA A 21 7.62 -6.74 4.06
N PHE A 22 6.57 -7.35 3.50
CA PHE A 22 5.51 -8.06 4.21
C PHE A 22 5.28 -9.45 3.61
N PRO A 23 6.22 -10.39 3.77
CA PRO A 23 6.14 -11.72 3.15
C PRO A 23 4.96 -12.56 3.68
N HIS A 24 4.48 -12.27 4.88
CA HIS A 24 3.33 -12.92 5.52
C HIS A 24 2.04 -12.09 5.44
N GLY A 25 2.03 -11.04 4.62
CA GLY A 25 0.93 -10.08 4.55
C GLY A 25 1.10 -8.89 5.51
N ILE A 26 0.32 -7.84 5.26
CA ILE A 26 0.38 -6.58 6.00
C ILE A 26 -0.44 -6.73 7.30
N PRO A 27 0.18 -6.58 8.49
CA PRO A 27 -0.56 -6.66 9.74
C PRO A 27 -1.51 -5.46 9.89
N ALA A 28 -2.60 -5.63 10.64
CA ALA A 28 -3.60 -4.58 10.84
C ALA A 28 -3.01 -3.28 11.40
N THR A 29 -1.98 -3.39 12.26
CA THR A 29 -1.25 -2.24 12.82
C THR A 29 -0.42 -1.47 11.79
N ALA A 30 0.00 -2.13 10.71
CA ALA A 30 0.72 -1.51 9.61
C ALA A 30 -0.18 -1.12 8.44
N TYR A 31 -1.41 -1.64 8.38
CA TYR A 31 -2.31 -1.44 7.23
C TYR A 31 -2.66 0.05 7.01
N ALA A 32 -3.17 0.73 8.04
CA ALA A 32 -3.48 2.15 7.99
C ALA A 32 -2.24 3.04 7.66
N PRO A 33 -1.09 2.89 8.35
CA PRO A 33 0.09 3.69 8.01
C PRO A 33 0.68 3.37 6.63
N VAL A 34 0.60 2.12 6.15
CA VAL A 34 0.96 1.79 4.75
C VAL A 34 0.03 2.52 3.78
N LEU A 35 -1.28 2.50 3.99
CA LEU A 35 -2.22 3.23 3.15
C LEU A 35 -1.90 4.71 3.11
N ALA A 36 -1.77 5.36 4.27
CA ALA A 36 -1.48 6.79 4.36
C ALA A 36 -0.16 7.15 3.67
N LEU A 37 0.88 6.35 3.85
CA LEU A 37 2.19 6.57 3.25
C LEU A 37 2.15 6.45 1.71
N LEU A 38 1.51 5.40 1.19
CA LEU A 38 1.44 5.18 -0.25
C LEU A 38 0.47 6.16 -0.93
N TYR A 39 -0.52 6.67 -0.21
CA TYR A 39 -1.50 7.64 -0.71
C TYR A 39 -0.84 8.96 -1.15
N GLU A 40 0.30 9.32 -0.55
CA GLU A 40 1.07 10.50 -0.98
C GLU A 40 1.69 10.34 -2.37
N HIS A 41 1.86 9.11 -2.86
CA HIS A 41 2.60 8.81 -4.09
C HIS A 41 1.75 8.13 -5.18
N PHE A 42 0.63 7.53 -4.82
CA PHE A 42 -0.26 6.83 -5.75
C PHE A 42 -1.67 7.41 -5.70
N SER A 43 -2.33 7.49 -6.86
CA SER A 43 -3.76 7.81 -6.92
C SER A 43 -4.60 6.73 -6.22
N ASP A 44 -5.79 7.08 -5.72
CA ASP A 44 -6.70 6.17 -5.00
C ASP A 44 -6.88 4.81 -5.69
N ARG A 45 -7.06 4.83 -7.02
CA ARG A 45 -7.26 3.62 -7.81
C ARG A 45 -6.03 2.71 -7.81
N HIS A 46 -4.85 3.28 -8.04
CA HIS A 46 -3.60 2.52 -8.04
C HIS A 46 -3.27 1.98 -6.66
N LEU A 47 -3.51 2.78 -5.61
CA LEU A 47 -3.31 2.33 -4.25
C LEU A 47 -4.28 1.20 -3.87
N ALA A 48 -5.56 1.33 -4.24
CA ALA A 48 -6.56 0.30 -3.98
C ALA A 48 -6.18 -1.05 -4.60
N ASP A 49 -5.77 -1.03 -5.87
CA ASP A 49 -5.35 -2.20 -6.66
C ASP A 49 -4.06 -2.84 -6.07
N LEU A 50 -3.06 -2.01 -5.75
CA LEU A 50 -1.82 -2.44 -5.10
C LEU A 50 -2.05 -3.13 -3.76
N MET A 51 -2.90 -2.54 -2.92
CA MET A 51 -3.20 -3.05 -1.58
C MET A 51 -4.16 -4.23 -1.62
N ALA A 52 -5.09 -4.26 -2.58
CA ALA A 52 -5.93 -5.42 -2.86
C ALA A 52 -5.05 -6.63 -3.22
N HIS A 53 -4.11 -6.44 -4.15
CA HIS A 53 -3.14 -7.46 -4.52
C HIS A 53 -2.26 -7.90 -3.33
N ALA A 54 -1.76 -6.95 -2.53
CA ALA A 54 -0.88 -7.26 -1.38
C ALA A 54 -1.60 -7.94 -0.21
N THR A 55 -2.88 -7.65 0.00
CA THR A 55 -3.67 -8.17 1.14
C THR A 55 -4.63 -9.30 0.76
N GLY A 56 -4.82 -9.55 -0.53
CA GLY A 56 -5.85 -10.45 -1.05
C GLY A 56 -7.28 -9.95 -0.82
N LYS A 57 -7.46 -8.67 -0.50
CA LYS A 57 -8.77 -8.03 -0.35
C LYS A 57 -9.32 -7.56 -1.69
N ASP A 58 -10.59 -7.23 -1.71
CA ASP A 58 -11.22 -6.56 -2.85
C ASP A 58 -10.83 -5.07 -2.91
N ALA A 59 -10.50 -4.57 -4.10
CA ALA A 59 -10.09 -3.17 -4.30
C ALA A 59 -11.16 -2.17 -3.84
N ALA A 60 -12.45 -2.47 -4.02
CA ALA A 60 -13.53 -1.60 -3.53
C ALA A 60 -13.58 -1.57 -1.99
N ARG A 61 -13.19 -2.67 -1.33
CA ARG A 61 -13.06 -2.70 0.13
C ARG A 61 -11.88 -1.85 0.60
N VAL A 62 -10.74 -1.94 -0.08
CA VAL A 62 -9.58 -1.10 0.23
C VAL A 62 -9.91 0.37 0.03
N LEU A 63 -10.61 0.74 -1.04
CA LEU A 63 -11.06 2.11 -1.30
C LEU A 63 -11.94 2.66 -0.17
N ASN A 64 -12.88 1.85 0.32
CA ASN A 64 -13.68 2.21 1.50
C ASN A 64 -12.82 2.36 2.76
N ASP A 65 -11.87 1.45 3.00
CA ASP A 65 -10.96 1.53 4.15
C ASP A 65 -10.12 2.82 4.08
N MET A 66 -9.67 3.24 2.89
CA MET A 66 -8.92 4.50 2.70
C MET A 66 -9.75 5.72 3.05
N HIS A 67 -10.99 5.80 2.56
CA HIS A 67 -11.90 6.90 2.90
C HIS A 67 -12.22 6.94 4.40
N ALA A 68 -12.36 5.78 5.03
CA ALA A 68 -12.56 5.70 6.48
C ALA A 68 -11.32 6.14 7.26
N CYS A 69 -10.12 5.79 6.75
CA CYS A 69 -8.85 6.16 7.36
C CYS A 69 -8.51 7.65 7.20
N ALA A 70 -9.00 8.32 6.16
CA ALA A 70 -8.84 9.76 5.98
C ALA A 70 -9.45 10.58 7.15
N GLY A 71 -10.46 10.04 7.83
CA GLY A 71 -11.04 10.64 9.05
C GLY A 71 -10.32 10.26 10.36
N SER A 72 -9.40 9.30 10.33
CA SER A 72 -8.63 8.83 11.49
C SER A 72 -7.19 8.58 11.04
N GLN A 73 -6.47 9.68 10.87
CA GLN A 73 -5.09 9.66 10.39
C GLN A 73 -4.23 8.79 11.32
N PRO A 74 -3.47 7.83 10.77
CA PRO A 74 -2.61 6.97 11.57
C PRO A 74 -1.51 7.78 12.24
N ASP A 75 -1.02 7.27 13.37
CA ASP A 75 0.04 7.91 14.14
C ASP A 75 1.32 8.11 13.31
N ASP A 76 1.90 9.31 13.37
CA ASP A 76 3.12 9.68 12.64
C ASP A 76 4.30 8.72 12.92
N ALA A 77 4.43 8.20 14.14
CA ALA A 77 5.48 7.25 14.47
C ALA A 77 5.25 5.91 13.76
N ALA A 78 3.99 5.49 13.60
CA ALA A 78 3.64 4.28 12.85
C ALA A 78 3.91 4.46 11.35
N ILE A 79 3.57 5.62 10.78
CA ILE A 79 3.88 5.96 9.38
C ILE A 79 5.40 5.94 9.17
N ARG A 80 6.18 6.56 10.07
CA ARG A 80 7.64 6.59 9.98
C ARG A 80 8.25 5.19 10.04
N ALA A 81 7.80 4.35 10.97
CA ALA A 81 8.29 2.97 11.09
C ALA A 81 8.00 2.13 9.83
N VAL A 82 6.82 2.33 9.21
CA VAL A 82 6.50 1.71 7.91
C VAL A 82 7.42 2.26 6.82
N ARG A 83 7.62 3.58 6.74
CA ARG A 83 8.50 4.21 5.76
C ARG A 83 9.92 3.64 5.85
N GLU A 84 10.51 3.57 7.03
CA GLU A 84 11.84 2.99 7.26
C GLU A 84 11.92 1.50 6.90
N ARG A 85 10.82 0.77 7.05
CA ARG A 85 10.74 -0.62 6.60
C ARG A 85 10.76 -0.69 5.07
N LEU A 86 9.90 0.07 4.40
CA LEU A 86 9.82 0.07 2.94
C LEU A 86 11.12 0.60 2.29
N ASP A 87 11.75 1.60 2.90
CA ASP A 87 13.04 2.17 2.48
C ASP A 87 14.12 1.10 2.31
N ARG A 88 14.26 0.22 3.31
CA ARG A 88 15.18 -0.93 3.28
C ARG A 88 14.88 -1.95 2.17
N HIS A 89 13.69 -1.90 1.57
CA HIS A 89 13.26 -2.77 0.49
C HIS A 89 13.23 -2.09 -0.88
N GLY A 90 13.70 -0.84 -0.98
CA GLY A 90 13.83 -0.12 -2.25
C GLY A 90 12.72 0.88 -2.54
N TRP A 91 11.95 1.30 -1.55
CA TRP A 91 10.89 2.31 -1.69
C TRP A 91 11.34 3.61 -2.35
N GLN A 92 12.56 4.07 -2.04
CA GLN A 92 13.11 5.29 -2.62
C GLN A 92 13.22 5.21 -4.13
N ALA A 93 13.53 4.04 -4.69
CA ALA A 93 13.65 3.87 -6.13
C ALA A 93 12.28 4.01 -6.82
N ILE A 94 11.21 3.53 -6.18
CA ILE A 94 9.84 3.57 -6.71
C ILE A 94 9.24 4.97 -6.61
N CYS A 95 9.60 5.73 -5.58
CA CYS A 95 9.19 7.12 -5.43
C CYS A 95 10.04 8.12 -6.23
N ALA A 96 11.25 7.74 -6.65
CA ALA A 96 12.16 8.63 -7.39
C ALA A 96 11.90 8.66 -8.90
N GLU A 97 11.03 7.80 -9.41
CA GLU A 97 10.57 7.85 -10.81
C GLU A 97 9.49 8.95 -10.95
N ASP A 98 9.94 10.19 -11.13
CA ASP A 98 9.17 11.33 -11.69
C ASP A 98 9.41 11.42 -13.21
#